data_AF-A0A7S0F9P8-F1
#
_entry.id   AF-A0A7S0F9P8-F1
#
_cell.length_a   1.000
_cell.length_b   1.000
_cell.length_c   1.000
_cell.angle_alpha   90.00
_cell.angle_beta   90.00
_cell.angle_gamma   90.00
#
_symmetry.space_group_name_H-M   'P 1'
#
loop_
_entity.id
_entity.type
_entity.pdbx_description
1 polymer ?
#
loop_
_entity_poly.entity_id
_entity_poly.type
_entity_poly.pdbx_seq_one_letter_code
_entity_poly.pdbx_strand_id
1 'polypeptide(L)'
;MCTCATVEPCKMKRDMGALCLLAILSLASASRAIPHGRHRTTSAHARHLALTANKTRHSPNFPVNLTNVLSTQVVRLYHQEDCKGTSREFTSSANSFLKEFVPYFKNLWSVQLCGKGTFFYYATEDMQTLSVLGHVTRCGDDLTKSTKDCDCENLKP
;
A
#
# COMPACT_ATOMS: atom_id res chain seq x y z
N MET A 1 5.49 16.04 -4.11
CA MET A 1 6.60 15.51 -4.94
C MET A 1 6.44 14.01 -5.03
N CYS A 2 6.43 13.44 -6.23
CA CYS A 2 6.52 11.99 -6.39
C CYS A 2 8.00 11.61 -6.33
N THR A 3 8.50 11.27 -5.14
CA THR A 3 9.81 10.66 -5.00
C THR A 3 9.74 9.26 -5.61
N CYS A 4 10.30 9.09 -6.81
CA CYS A 4 10.59 7.77 -7.35
C CYS A 4 11.58 7.08 -6.40
N ALA A 5 11.06 6.21 -5.53
CA ALA A 5 11.90 5.41 -4.67
C ALA A 5 12.73 4.47 -5.55
N THR A 6 14.02 4.78 -5.69
CA THR A 6 15.00 3.86 -6.24
C THR A 6 15.05 2.64 -5.34
N VAL A 7 14.38 1.56 -5.75
CA VAL A 7 14.46 0.27 -5.08
C VAL A 7 15.88 -0.25 -5.30
N GLU A 8 16.75 -0.05 -4.31
CA GLU A 8 18.09 -0.64 -4.34
C GLU A 8 17.95 -2.18 -4.41
N PRO A 9 18.72 -2.85 -5.28
CA PRO A 9 18.72 -4.31 -5.30
C PRO A 9 19.38 -4.84 -4.04
N CYS A 10 18.57 -5.39 -3.12
CA CYS A 10 19.06 -6.16 -1.98
C CYS A 10 19.97 -7.30 -2.46
N LYS A 11 21.29 -7.12 -2.35
CA LYS A 11 22.29 -8.17 -2.51
C LYS A 11 22.12 -9.20 -1.38
N MET A 12 21.21 -10.15 -1.57
CA MET A 12 21.05 -11.26 -0.65
C MET A 12 22.22 -12.25 -0.83
N LYS A 13 23.25 -12.06 -0.02
CA LYS A 13 24.42 -12.92 0.01
C LYS A 13 24.02 -14.27 0.62
N ARG A 14 24.01 -15.32 -0.21
CA ARG A 14 23.89 -16.71 0.28
C ARG A 14 25.18 -17.09 0.99
N ASP A 15 25.18 -17.05 2.31
CA ASP A 15 26.13 -17.81 3.13
C ASP A 15 25.35 -18.96 3.79
N MET A 16 25.91 -20.18 3.69
CA MET A 16 25.21 -21.45 3.89
C MET A 16 25.94 -22.29 4.94
N GLY A 17 25.19 -22.76 5.94
CA GLY A 17 25.69 -23.54 7.08
C GLY A 17 25.75 -22.72 8.38
N ALA A 18 25.73 -23.33 9.56
CA ALA A 18 25.45 -24.73 9.90
C ALA A 18 24.97 -24.81 11.37
N LEU A 19 24.30 -25.91 11.72
CA LEU A 19 23.96 -26.41 13.07
C LEU A 19 24.03 -25.43 14.27
N CYS A 20 22.89 -25.27 14.95
CA CYS A 20 22.89 -25.42 16.41
C CYS A 20 21.59 -26.09 16.88
N LEU A 21 21.72 -27.29 17.45
CA LEU A 21 20.68 -28.09 18.09
C LEU A 21 20.97 -28.17 19.60
N LEU A 22 20.00 -28.62 20.41
CA LEU A 22 20.04 -28.73 21.89
C LEU A 22 19.84 -27.37 22.60
N ALA A 23 19.26 -27.21 23.81
CA ALA A 23 18.57 -28.06 24.81
C ALA A 23 17.91 -27.10 25.86
N ILE A 24 16.98 -27.42 26.78
CA ILE A 24 16.17 -28.62 27.14
C ILE A 24 14.89 -28.16 27.91
N LEU A 25 13.94 -29.04 28.25
CA LEU A 25 12.75 -28.71 29.07
C LEU A 25 13.07 -28.46 30.56
N SER A 26 12.29 -27.62 31.25
CA SER A 26 12.12 -27.71 32.71
C SER A 26 10.76 -27.22 33.25
N LEU A 27 9.94 -28.21 33.63
CA LEU A 27 8.83 -28.30 34.59
C LEU A 27 8.09 -27.05 35.15
N ALA A 28 6.78 -27.23 35.30
CA ALA A 28 5.88 -26.38 36.09
C ALA A 28 5.97 -26.62 37.61
N SER A 29 5.57 -25.64 38.40
CA SER A 29 5.05 -25.83 39.77
C SER A 29 4.13 -24.66 40.17
N ALA A 30 3.22 -24.90 41.12
CA ALA A 30 1.98 -24.14 41.24
C ALA A 30 1.81 -23.34 42.56
N SER A 31 0.87 -22.40 42.52
CA SER A 31 0.03 -21.92 43.63
C SER A 31 0.67 -21.19 44.83
N ARG A 32 0.24 -19.93 45.03
CA ARG A 32 -0.26 -19.44 46.34
C ARG A 32 -1.02 -18.10 46.23
N ALA A 33 -2.26 -18.09 46.72
CA ALA A 33 -2.88 -16.91 47.36
C ALA A 33 -2.30 -16.81 48.81
N ILE A 34 -2.56 -15.82 49.68
CA ILE A 34 -3.78 -15.02 49.94
C ILE A 34 -3.39 -13.58 50.46
N PRO A 35 -4.21 -12.74 51.15
CA PRO A 35 -4.21 -11.29 50.89
C PRO A 35 -3.72 -10.42 52.08
N HIS A 36 -3.67 -9.10 51.88
CA HIS A 36 -3.96 -8.00 52.82
C HIS A 36 -3.71 -6.70 52.01
N GLY A 37 -4.58 -5.72 51.82
CA GLY A 37 -5.74 -5.30 52.59
C GLY A 37 -5.47 -3.93 53.22
N ARG A 38 -5.73 -2.82 52.51
CA ARG A 38 -5.87 -1.48 53.14
C ARG A 38 -6.54 -0.40 52.28
N HIS A 39 -7.25 0.48 53.00
CA HIS A 39 -7.77 1.81 52.64
C HIS A 39 -8.74 1.96 51.46
N ARG A 40 -10.03 1.97 51.81
CA ARG A 40 -10.94 3.04 51.36
C ARG A 40 -10.28 4.40 51.55
N THR A 41 -10.24 5.21 50.50
CA THR A 41 -10.42 6.66 50.60
C THR A 41 -11.55 7.06 49.67
N THR A 42 -12.60 7.65 50.24
CA THR A 42 -13.73 8.20 49.49
C THR A 42 -13.32 9.55 48.90
N SER A 43 -12.85 9.56 47.65
CA SER A 43 -12.67 10.80 46.89
C SER A 43 -13.95 11.15 46.15
N ALA A 44 -14.81 11.93 46.81
CA ALA A 44 -15.85 12.67 46.11
C ALA A 44 -15.19 13.85 45.41
N HIS A 45 -15.17 13.88 44.07
CA HIS A 45 -15.15 15.09 43.21
C HIS A 45 -15.28 14.73 41.71
N ALA A 46 -16.11 13.75 41.36
CA ALA A 46 -16.47 13.49 39.97
C ALA A 46 -17.61 14.41 39.52
N ARG A 47 -17.31 15.67 39.16
CA ARG A 47 -18.17 16.59 38.37
C ARG A 47 -17.48 17.93 38.08
N HIS A 48 -16.62 17.98 37.06
CA HIS A 48 -16.53 19.15 36.17
C HIS A 48 -15.75 18.80 34.89
N LEU A 49 -16.48 18.52 33.81
CA LEU A 49 -15.99 18.50 32.43
C LEU A 49 -17.21 18.59 31.50
N ALA A 50 -17.90 19.72 31.59
CA ALA A 50 -18.99 20.04 30.67
C ALA A 50 -18.41 20.38 29.30
N LEU A 51 -18.84 19.64 28.27
CA LEU A 51 -18.41 19.81 26.89
C LEU A 51 -18.89 21.15 26.31
N THR A 52 -17.97 22.06 26.02
CA THR A 52 -18.20 23.21 25.12
C THR A 52 -17.10 23.30 24.05
N ALA A 53 -16.88 22.19 23.35
CA ALA A 53 -16.03 22.15 22.16
C ALA A 53 -16.86 22.20 20.86
N ASN A 54 -17.80 23.15 20.75
CA ASN A 54 -18.49 23.40 19.47
C ASN A 54 -17.60 24.24 18.53
N LYS A 55 -16.37 23.74 18.29
CA LYS A 55 -15.51 24.24 17.23
C LYS A 55 -16.06 23.67 15.94
N THR A 56 -16.89 24.46 15.25
CA THR A 56 -17.26 24.18 13.87
C THR A 56 -15.99 23.87 13.10
N ARG A 57 -15.92 22.65 12.54
CA ARG A 57 -14.81 22.27 11.65
C ARG A 57 -15.02 23.02 10.34
N HIS A 58 -14.64 24.29 10.33
CA HIS A 58 -14.41 25.03 9.12
C HIS A 58 -13.22 24.36 8.44
N SER A 59 -13.49 23.32 7.64
CA SER A 59 -12.54 22.77 6.69
C SER A 59 -12.16 23.94 5.79
N PRO A 60 -10.92 24.47 5.86
CA PRO A 60 -10.57 25.60 5.04
C PRO A 60 -10.68 25.11 3.60
N ASN A 61 -11.54 25.75 2.83
CA ASN A 61 -11.81 25.34 1.46
C ASN A 61 -10.66 25.86 0.59
N PHE A 62 -9.49 25.22 0.73
CA PHE A 62 -8.28 25.58 0.00
C PHE A 62 -8.54 25.36 -1.49
N PRO A 63 -8.54 26.42 -2.33
CA PRO A 63 -8.86 26.26 -3.74
C PRO A 63 -7.81 25.39 -4.40
N VAL A 64 -8.29 24.33 -5.08
CA VAL A 64 -7.43 23.43 -5.84
C VAL A 64 -7.06 24.11 -7.16
N ASN A 65 -5.76 24.20 -7.44
CA ASN A 65 -5.16 24.80 -8.61
C ASN A 65 -4.15 23.82 -9.25
N LEU A 66 -3.57 24.15 -10.41
CA LEU A 66 -2.69 23.22 -11.13
C LEU A 66 -1.42 22.83 -10.33
N THR A 67 -0.95 23.66 -9.40
CA THR A 67 0.25 23.35 -8.60
C THR A 67 -0.08 22.43 -7.42
N ASN A 68 -1.19 22.64 -6.72
CA ASN A 68 -1.61 21.83 -5.56
C ASN A 68 -2.55 20.65 -5.89
N VAL A 69 -3.12 20.56 -7.10
CA VAL A 69 -3.98 19.44 -7.49
C VAL A 69 -3.24 18.12 -7.34
N LEU A 70 -3.88 17.18 -6.65
CA LEU A 70 -3.37 15.83 -6.44
C LEU A 70 -3.18 15.15 -7.80
N SER A 71 -2.04 14.49 -8.00
CA SER A 71 -1.82 13.67 -9.20
C SER A 71 -2.88 12.58 -9.25
N THR A 72 -3.73 12.61 -10.28
CA THR A 72 -4.62 11.51 -10.62
C THR A 72 -3.92 10.59 -11.62
N GLN A 73 -4.11 9.29 -11.45
CA GLN A 73 -3.62 8.26 -12.37
C GLN A 73 -4.79 7.39 -12.81
N VAL A 74 -4.70 6.90 -14.05
CA VAL A 74 -5.64 5.93 -14.61
C VAL A 74 -4.81 4.84 -15.27
N VAL A 75 -5.12 3.58 -14.96
CA VAL A 75 -4.45 2.41 -15.51
C VAL A 75 -5.46 1.61 -16.31
N ARG A 76 -5.14 1.27 -17.55
CA ARG A 76 -5.94 0.36 -18.38
C ARG A 76 -5.14 -0.90 -18.68
N LEU A 77 -5.75 -2.04 -18.41
CA LEU A 77 -5.13 -3.36 -18.53
C LEU A 77 -5.64 -4.09 -19.77
N TYR A 78 -4.75 -4.74 -20.51
CA TYR A 78 -5.06 -5.37 -21.79
C TYR A 78 -4.59 -6.83 -21.85
N HIS A 79 -5.38 -7.68 -22.51
CA HIS A 79 -5.04 -9.07 -22.83
C HIS A 79 -4.23 -9.23 -24.13
N GLN A 80 -3.82 -8.11 -24.74
CA GLN A 80 -3.03 -8.07 -25.98
C GLN A 80 -1.91 -7.04 -25.81
N GLU A 81 -0.90 -7.16 -26.65
CA GLU A 81 0.16 -6.15 -26.81
C GLU A 81 -0.38 -4.86 -27.44
N ASP A 82 0.41 -3.79 -27.35
CA ASP A 82 0.19 -2.44 -27.88
C ASP A 82 -1.12 -1.78 -27.43
N CYS A 83 -1.64 -2.15 -26.26
CA CYS A 83 -2.90 -1.65 -25.68
C CYS A 83 -4.10 -1.83 -26.62
N LYS A 84 -4.14 -2.98 -27.31
CA LYS A 84 -5.20 -3.37 -28.25
C LYS A 84 -6.31 -4.21 -27.60
N GLY A 85 -7.50 -4.13 -28.18
CA GLY A 85 -8.65 -4.93 -27.76
C GLY A 85 -9.33 -4.45 -26.47
N THR A 86 -10.03 -5.36 -25.80
CA THR A 86 -10.82 -5.07 -24.60
C THR A 86 -9.94 -4.73 -23.40
N SER A 87 -10.25 -3.61 -22.74
CA SER A 87 -9.53 -3.13 -21.55
C SER A 87 -10.43 -2.92 -20.35
N ARG A 88 -9.89 -3.09 -19.14
CA ARG A 88 -10.51 -2.61 -17.89
C ARG A 88 -9.72 -1.43 -17.34
N GLU A 89 -10.45 -0.37 -16.97
CA GLU A 89 -9.88 0.83 -16.35
C GLU A 89 -9.90 0.72 -14.82
N PHE A 90 -8.81 1.16 -14.19
CA PHE A 90 -8.65 1.27 -12.75
C PHE A 90 -8.10 2.65 -12.40
N THR A 91 -8.80 3.37 -11.51
CA THR A 91 -8.43 4.71 -11.02
C THR A 91 -7.65 4.68 -9.69
N SER A 92 -7.43 3.49 -9.15
CA SER A 92 -6.71 3.21 -7.90
C SER A 92 -5.91 1.92 -8.04
N SER A 93 -5.12 1.57 -7.02
CA SER A 93 -4.31 0.35 -6.99
C SER A 93 -5.19 -0.91 -7.13
N ALA A 94 -5.19 -1.51 -8.33
CA ALA A 94 -5.87 -2.76 -8.58
C ALA A 94 -5.04 -3.93 -8.04
N ASN A 95 -5.68 -4.82 -7.30
CA ASN A 95 -5.06 -6.00 -6.71
C ASN A 95 -5.99 -7.21 -6.81
N SER A 96 -5.48 -8.38 -6.43
CA SER A 96 -6.19 -9.67 -6.48
C SER A 96 -7.49 -9.74 -5.68
N PHE A 97 -7.74 -8.81 -4.74
CA PHE A 97 -9.01 -8.72 -4.02
C PHE A 97 -10.14 -8.12 -4.87
N LEU A 98 -9.82 -7.42 -5.97
CA LEU A 98 -10.81 -6.93 -6.92
C LEU A 98 -11.17 -8.03 -7.93
N LYS A 99 -12.42 -8.49 -7.90
CA LYS A 99 -12.95 -9.49 -8.86
C LYS A 99 -12.75 -9.09 -10.33
N GLU A 100 -12.71 -7.80 -10.61
CA GLU A 100 -12.51 -7.23 -11.94
C GLU A 100 -11.06 -7.32 -12.45
N PHE A 101 -10.10 -7.56 -11.54
CA PHE A 101 -8.69 -7.72 -11.86
C PHE A 101 -8.32 -9.20 -12.13
N VAL A 102 -9.10 -10.15 -11.61
CA VAL A 102 -8.91 -11.61 -11.82
C VAL A 102 -8.71 -12.03 -13.28
N PRO A 103 -9.42 -11.48 -14.30
CA PRO A 103 -9.18 -11.84 -15.70
C PRO A 103 -7.74 -11.58 -16.21
N TYR A 104 -7.00 -10.70 -15.54
CA TYR A 104 -5.64 -10.30 -15.90
C TYR A 104 -4.55 -11.15 -15.23
N PHE A 105 -4.91 -12.07 -14.32
CA PHE A 105 -3.96 -13.03 -13.74
C PHE A 105 -3.30 -13.87 -14.84
N LYS A 106 -1.97 -13.75 -14.96
CA LYS A 106 -1.14 -14.47 -15.96
C LYS A 106 -1.59 -14.27 -17.42
N ASN A 107 -2.38 -13.23 -17.69
CA ASN A 107 -2.95 -12.90 -19.00
C ASN A 107 -3.01 -11.37 -19.21
N LEU A 108 -1.99 -10.67 -18.70
CA LEU A 108 -1.80 -9.25 -18.81
C LEU A 108 -0.58 -9.00 -19.71
N TRP A 109 -0.81 -8.40 -20.87
CA TRP A 109 0.19 -8.29 -21.95
C TRP A 109 0.65 -6.86 -22.21
N SER A 110 -0.21 -5.88 -21.97
CA SER A 110 0.17 -4.47 -21.99
C SER A 110 -0.65 -3.65 -21.01
N VAL A 111 -0.10 -2.48 -20.67
CA VAL A 111 -0.72 -1.51 -19.77
C VAL A 111 -0.66 -0.13 -20.40
N GLN A 112 -1.77 0.60 -20.33
CA GLN A 112 -1.79 2.04 -20.61
C GLN A 112 -1.87 2.79 -19.29
N LEU A 113 -0.87 3.62 -19.00
CA LEU A 113 -0.79 4.48 -17.81
C LEU A 113 -1.02 5.93 -18.21
N CYS A 114 -2.08 6.55 -17.68
CA CYS A 114 -2.43 7.94 -17.91
C CYS A 114 -2.24 8.78 -16.65
N GLY A 115 -1.81 10.04 -16.81
CA GLY A 115 -1.45 10.92 -15.69
C GLY A 115 -0.08 10.60 -15.07
N LYS A 116 0.19 11.10 -13.86
CA LYS A 116 1.45 10.83 -13.13
C LYS A 116 1.27 9.70 -12.13
N GLY A 117 2.15 8.71 -12.17
CA GLY A 117 2.06 7.53 -11.32
C GLY A 117 3.07 6.45 -11.63
N THR A 118 2.98 5.34 -10.89
CA THR A 118 3.71 4.11 -11.16
C THR A 118 2.76 2.92 -11.05
N PHE A 119 2.81 2.03 -12.03
CA PHE A 119 2.14 0.74 -12.04
C PHE A 119 3.19 -0.36 -11.85
N PHE A 120 3.03 -1.20 -10.82
CA PHE A 120 3.88 -2.36 -10.56
C PHE A 120 3.15 -3.64 -10.97
N TYR A 121 3.88 -4.59 -11.55
CA TYR A 121 3.33 -5.90 -11.91
C TYR A 121 4.23 -7.03 -11.36
N TYR A 122 3.59 -8.16 -11.05
CA TYR A 122 4.12 -9.20 -10.16
C TYR A 122 3.91 -10.58 -10.77
N ALA A 123 4.83 -11.51 -10.49
CA ALA A 123 4.73 -12.91 -10.89
C ALA A 123 3.68 -13.70 -10.08
N THR A 124 3.24 -13.16 -8.94
CA THR A 124 2.30 -13.80 -8.02
C THR A 124 1.11 -12.90 -7.69
N GLU A 125 -0.06 -13.51 -7.53
CA GLU A 125 -1.34 -12.81 -7.34
C GLU A 125 -1.42 -12.06 -6.00
N ASP A 126 -0.64 -12.47 -5.01
CA ASP A 126 -0.51 -11.83 -3.69
C ASP A 126 0.45 -10.63 -3.68
N MET A 127 1.06 -10.29 -4.82
CA MET A 127 1.84 -9.05 -5.04
C MET A 127 2.97 -8.83 -4.01
N GLN A 128 3.66 -9.91 -3.63
CA GLN A 128 4.82 -9.81 -2.74
C GLN A 128 5.95 -8.96 -3.35
N THR A 129 6.64 -8.16 -2.54
CA THR A 129 7.76 -7.33 -3.02
C THR A 129 8.87 -8.13 -3.72
N LEU A 130 9.08 -9.40 -3.34
CA LEU A 130 10.06 -10.29 -3.95
C LEU A 130 9.62 -10.89 -5.30
N SER A 131 8.34 -10.74 -5.68
CA SER A 131 7.80 -11.22 -6.96
C SER A 131 7.54 -10.10 -7.98
N VAL A 132 7.99 -8.87 -7.74
CA VAL A 132 7.94 -7.77 -8.72
C VAL A 132 8.69 -8.18 -10.00
N LEU A 133 7.97 -8.22 -11.12
CA LEU A 133 8.55 -8.45 -12.45
C LEU A 133 9.05 -7.13 -13.07
N GLY A 134 8.39 -6.02 -12.76
CA GLY A 134 8.78 -4.70 -13.23
C GLY A 134 7.77 -3.61 -12.86
N HIS A 135 7.94 -2.45 -13.48
CA HIS A 135 7.05 -1.32 -13.30
C HIS A 135 7.02 -0.41 -14.54
N VAL A 136 5.93 0.34 -14.69
CA VAL A 136 5.76 1.42 -15.68
C VAL A 136 5.55 2.71 -14.90
N THR A 137 6.37 3.74 -15.16
CA THR A 137 6.37 5.00 -14.40
C THR A 137 6.22 6.20 -15.32
N ARG A 138 5.26 7.07 -15.02
CA ARG A 138 5.12 8.42 -15.59
C ARG A 138 5.36 9.46 -14.50
N CYS A 139 6.62 9.84 -14.34
CA CYS A 139 7.09 10.84 -13.38
C CYS A 139 8.09 11.79 -14.06
N GLY A 140 8.29 12.97 -13.47
CA GLY A 140 9.06 14.08 -14.05
C GLY A 140 8.23 15.36 -14.07
N ASP A 141 8.88 16.53 -14.10
CA ASP A 141 8.18 17.81 -14.03
C ASP A 141 7.49 18.17 -15.35
N ASP A 142 8.07 17.78 -16.49
CA ASP A 142 7.56 18.03 -17.85
C ASP A 142 6.24 17.30 -18.18
N LEU A 143 5.91 16.23 -17.44
CA LEU A 143 4.67 15.51 -17.62
C LEU A 143 3.48 16.31 -17.08
N THR A 144 2.31 16.18 -17.69
CA THR A 144 1.09 16.80 -17.16
C THR A 144 0.55 15.98 -15.97
N LYS A 145 -0.30 16.60 -15.13
CA LYS A 145 -1.13 15.86 -14.16
C LYS A 145 -2.46 15.38 -14.77
N SER A 146 -2.58 15.40 -16.10
CA SER A 146 -3.82 15.10 -16.83
C SER A 146 -3.95 13.60 -17.09
N THR A 147 -5.11 13.04 -16.82
CA THR A 147 -5.43 11.64 -17.18
C THR A 147 -5.74 11.46 -18.67
N LYS A 148 -5.59 12.50 -19.49
CA LYS A 148 -5.70 12.43 -20.96
C LYS A 148 -4.40 11.98 -21.63
N ASP A 149 -3.26 12.23 -20.99
CA ASP A 149 -1.95 11.94 -21.57
C ASP A 149 -1.45 10.60 -21.03
N CYS A 150 -1.33 9.62 -21.92
CA CYS A 150 -1.04 8.23 -21.56
C CYS A 150 0.15 7.67 -22.34
N ASP A 151 0.94 6.81 -21.70
CA ASP A 151 1.86 5.89 -22.40
C ASP A 151 1.25 4.49 -22.42
N CYS A 152 1.58 3.72 -23.46
CA CYS A 152 1.30 2.29 -23.55
C CYS A 152 2.63 1.53 -23.48
N GLU A 153 2.70 0.50 -22.64
CA GLU A 153 3.88 -0.34 -22.49
C GLU A 153 3.51 -1.82 -22.56
N ASN A 154 4.30 -2.58 -23.32
CA ASN A 154 4.19 -4.04 -23.40
C ASN A 154 4.93 -4.68 -22.24
N LEU A 155 4.27 -5.64 -21.60
CA LEU A 155 4.74 -6.28 -20.37
C LEU A 155 5.42 -7.60 -20.71
N LYS A 156 6.66 -7.75 -20.26
CA LYS A 156 7.42 -9.00 -20.44
C LYS A 156 6.89 -10.05 -19.44
N PRO A 157 6.51 -11.26 -19.89
CA PRO A 157 6.08 -12.37 -19.03
C PRO A 157 7.15 -12.81 -18.01
#